data_AF-A0A5E4I3Y5-F1
#
_entry.id   AF-A0A5E4I3Y5-F1
#
_cell.length_a   1.000
_cell.length_b   1.000
_cell.length_c   1.000
_cell.angle_alpha   90.00
_cell.angle_beta   90.00
_cell.angle_gamma   90.00
#
_symmetry.space_group_name_H-M   'P 1'
#
loop_
_entity.id
_entity.type
_entity.pdbx_description
1 polymer ?
#
loop_
_entity_poly.entity_id
_entity_poly.type
_entity_poly.pdbx_seq_one_letter_code
_entity_poly.pdbx_strand_id
1 'polypeptide(L)'
;MKEDSKGNGMDELIRSVVKKQEGAGNGTKEALPQRKHAKDADLQEILKKKKANVFIVGCGGAGNNTISRLMQVGIEGAKTIAINTDAQDLLYTDADEKILIGKEITEGLGAGANPKVGEAAAKESKDELKTVIDGADLVFITCGLGGGTGTGSAPVVAEVSRKENSLTVAIVTLPFHMEGSHRMANARMGLEKLEELVDTLIVIPNEKLIEIVPDVSINTAFKVADEILVNAVKGITELITKPGLINLDFADVKAIMGNGGVAMVGMGESDTENRGYEAVHKALTNPLLDMDIEGATGALINVTGGADLTLKEAKEIVTSVTSQLAPDAKVIWGAMIHRELGDMIRVLLIVTGVKNYTVGIPPASGEKVPELKDGIEKDLGIEFI
;
A
#
# COMPACT_ATOMS: atom_id res chain seq x y z
N MET A 1 -41.71 -33.21 22.86
CA MET A 1 -41.12 -31.89 23.20
C MET A 1 -39.75 -32.12 23.81
N LYS A 2 -38.70 -32.07 22.99
CA LYS A 2 -37.30 -32.07 23.41
C LYS A 2 -36.61 -31.06 22.50
N GLU A 3 -36.30 -29.90 23.04
CA GLU A 3 -35.28 -28.94 22.59
C GLU A 3 -35.48 -27.70 23.45
N ASP A 4 -34.54 -27.44 24.37
CA ASP A 4 -34.23 -26.10 24.94
C ASP A 4 -33.29 -26.24 26.16
N SER A 5 -32.09 -26.81 25.95
CA SER A 5 -31.07 -26.82 27.03
C SER A 5 -29.63 -26.66 26.56
N LYS A 6 -29.38 -26.26 25.31
CA LYS A 6 -28.01 -26.07 24.77
C LYS A 6 -27.57 -24.61 24.63
N GLY A 7 -28.47 -23.63 24.80
CA GLY A 7 -28.15 -22.19 24.64
C GLY A 7 -27.49 -21.51 25.85
N ASN A 8 -27.77 -21.98 27.08
CA ASN A 8 -27.44 -21.22 28.29
C ASN A 8 -25.95 -21.22 28.68
N GLY A 9 -25.21 -22.28 28.34
CA GLY A 9 -23.80 -22.42 28.76
C GLY A 9 -22.83 -21.54 27.98
N MET A 10 -23.14 -21.23 26.71
CA MET A 10 -22.30 -20.38 25.87
C MET A 10 -22.41 -18.91 26.29
N ASP A 11 -23.63 -18.45 26.59
CA ASP A 11 -23.90 -17.08 27.03
C ASP A 11 -23.31 -16.79 28.41
N GLU A 12 -23.32 -17.77 29.33
CA GLU A 12 -22.63 -17.65 30.61
C GLU A 12 -21.11 -17.60 30.44
N LEU A 13 -20.55 -18.40 29.53
CA LEU A 13 -19.12 -18.38 29.23
C LEU A 13 -18.71 -17.01 28.66
N ILE A 14 -19.45 -16.49 27.68
CA ILE A 14 -19.21 -15.17 27.08
C ILE A 14 -19.29 -14.07 28.14
N ARG A 15 -20.36 -14.05 28.95
CA ARG A 15 -20.50 -13.07 30.05
C ARG A 15 -19.39 -13.18 31.08
N SER A 16 -18.89 -14.39 31.36
CA SER A 16 -17.78 -14.61 32.29
C SER A 16 -16.44 -14.10 31.77
N VAL A 17 -16.21 -14.20 30.46
CA VAL A 17 -15.00 -13.70 29.79
C VAL A 17 -15.04 -12.18 29.68
N VAL A 18 -16.19 -11.62 29.28
CA VAL A 18 -16.41 -10.16 29.18
C VAL A 18 -16.27 -9.49 30.56
N LYS A 19 -16.91 -10.02 31.60
CA LYS A 19 -16.76 -9.51 32.98
C LYS A 19 -15.32 -9.57 33.52
N LYS A 20 -14.54 -10.57 33.11
CA LYS A 20 -13.12 -10.68 33.50
C LYS A 20 -12.24 -9.62 32.82
N GLN A 21 -12.63 -9.14 31.65
CA GLN A 21 -11.89 -8.08 30.94
C GLN A 21 -12.31 -6.67 31.39
N GLU A 22 -13.60 -6.45 31.70
CA GLU A 22 -14.11 -5.16 32.19
C GLU A 22 -13.61 -4.81 33.62
N GLY A 23 -13.27 -5.81 34.44
CA GLY A 23 -12.68 -5.61 35.77
C GLY A 23 -11.18 -5.24 35.78
N ALA A 24 -10.52 -5.20 34.61
CA ALA A 24 -9.09 -4.89 34.48
C ALA A 24 -8.81 -3.41 34.13
N GLY A 25 -9.69 -2.51 34.58
CA GLY A 25 -9.52 -1.06 34.46
C GLY A 25 -8.54 -0.51 35.50
N ASN A 26 -7.39 0.00 35.00
CA ASN A 26 -6.58 1.06 35.60
C ASN A 26 -5.77 0.77 36.90
N GLY A 27 -5.12 -0.39 36.97
CA GLY A 27 -3.91 -0.56 37.78
C GLY A 27 -2.72 -0.74 36.83
N THR A 28 -1.55 -0.20 37.16
CA THR A 28 -0.27 -0.63 36.56
C THR A 28 -0.32 -2.14 36.36
N LYS A 29 -0.24 -2.60 35.11
CA LYS A 29 -0.16 -4.04 34.82
C LYS A 29 1.11 -4.54 35.49
N GLU A 30 1.02 -4.96 36.76
CA GLU A 30 1.88 -6.01 37.26
C GLU A 30 1.63 -7.16 36.31
N ALA A 31 2.57 -7.34 35.38
CA ALA A 31 2.56 -8.46 34.48
C ALA A 31 2.41 -9.70 35.37
N LEU A 32 1.25 -10.37 35.28
CA LEU A 32 1.06 -11.70 35.86
C LEU A 32 2.35 -12.47 35.58
N PRO A 33 3.00 -13.07 36.60
CA PRO A 33 4.33 -13.63 36.43
C PRO A 33 4.28 -14.63 35.27
N GLN A 34 4.81 -14.21 34.12
CA GLN A 34 4.94 -15.08 32.97
C GLN A 34 5.83 -16.22 33.45
N ARG A 35 5.32 -17.45 33.37
CA ARG A 35 6.10 -18.63 33.71
C ARG A 35 7.27 -18.67 32.74
N LYS A 36 8.44 -18.19 33.17
CA LYS A 36 9.67 -18.21 32.38
C LYS A 36 10.03 -19.66 32.12
N HIS A 37 9.77 -20.11 30.90
CA HIS A 37 10.09 -21.45 30.44
C HIS A 37 11.50 -21.43 29.85
N ALA A 38 12.28 -22.50 30.06
CA ALA A 38 13.67 -22.56 29.61
C ALA A 38 13.84 -22.37 28.08
N LYS A 39 12.78 -22.63 27.31
CA LYS A 39 12.74 -22.45 25.85
C LYS A 39 12.27 -21.07 25.39
N ASP A 40 11.88 -20.17 26.29
CA ASP A 40 11.36 -18.86 25.88
C ASP A 40 12.43 -18.02 25.17
N ALA A 41 13.70 -18.16 25.58
CA ALA A 41 14.83 -17.50 24.91
C ALA A 41 15.00 -18.02 23.46
N ASP A 42 15.00 -19.35 23.27
CA ASP A 42 15.12 -19.97 21.95
C ASP A 42 13.93 -19.60 21.04
N LEU A 43 12.70 -19.59 21.59
CA LEU A 43 11.50 -19.21 20.87
C LEU A 43 11.53 -17.72 20.48
N GLN A 44 12.00 -16.84 21.37
CA GLN A 44 12.16 -15.42 21.06
C GLN A 44 13.22 -15.19 19.97
N GLU A 45 14.30 -15.97 19.95
CA GLU A 45 15.31 -15.88 18.89
C GLU A 45 14.76 -16.36 17.54
N ILE A 46 14.01 -17.46 17.52
CA ILE A 46 13.32 -17.96 16.31
C ILE A 46 12.30 -16.94 15.81
N LEU A 47 11.52 -16.32 16.72
CA LEU A 47 10.55 -15.29 16.37
C LEU A 47 11.22 -14.01 15.84
N LYS A 48 12.38 -13.62 16.39
CA LYS A 48 13.18 -12.51 15.85
C LYS A 48 13.68 -12.83 14.44
N LYS A 49 14.14 -14.06 14.18
CA LYS A 49 14.55 -14.52 12.84
C LYS A 49 13.41 -14.66 11.85
N LYS A 50 12.15 -14.72 12.32
CA LYS A 50 10.95 -14.80 11.48
C LYS A 50 10.33 -13.45 11.14
N LYS A 51 10.77 -12.35 11.75
CA LYS A 51 10.25 -11.02 11.38
C LYS A 51 10.84 -10.64 10.02
N ALA A 52 9.96 -10.31 9.08
CA ALA A 52 10.36 -9.85 7.77
C ALA A 52 11.05 -8.48 7.88
N ASN A 53 12.19 -8.32 7.20
CA ASN A 53 12.87 -7.04 7.05
C ASN A 53 12.18 -6.25 5.94
N VAL A 54 11.43 -5.22 6.32
CA VAL A 54 10.69 -4.35 5.38
C VAL A 54 11.46 -3.06 5.17
N PHE A 55 11.88 -2.76 3.95
CA PHE A 55 12.56 -1.51 3.60
C PHE A 55 11.66 -0.65 2.71
N ILE A 56 11.67 0.66 2.92
CA ILE A 56 10.87 1.62 2.15
C ILE A 56 11.84 2.60 1.50
N VAL A 57 11.91 2.60 0.17
CA VAL A 57 12.80 3.44 -0.63
C VAL A 57 11.98 4.53 -1.31
N GLY A 58 12.20 5.79 -0.92
CA GLY A 58 11.63 6.97 -1.55
C GLY A 58 12.55 7.53 -2.62
N CYS A 59 12.06 7.66 -3.86
CA CYS A 59 12.86 8.12 -4.99
C CYS A 59 12.45 9.53 -5.46
N GLY A 60 13.39 10.47 -5.39
CA GLY A 60 13.18 11.88 -5.77
C GLY A 60 12.25 12.64 -4.82
N GLY A 61 11.89 13.87 -5.14
CA GLY A 61 11.20 14.77 -4.19
C GLY A 61 9.89 14.22 -3.60
N ALA A 62 8.95 13.73 -4.41
CA ALA A 62 7.70 13.16 -3.89
C ALA A 62 7.93 11.89 -3.05
N GLY A 63 8.91 11.05 -3.44
CA GLY A 63 9.30 9.88 -2.64
C GLY A 63 9.93 10.29 -1.30
N ASN A 64 10.81 11.28 -1.32
CA ASN A 64 11.46 11.83 -0.12
C ASN A 64 10.47 12.51 0.83
N ASN A 65 9.47 13.21 0.29
CA ASN A 65 8.36 13.76 1.09
C ASN A 65 7.59 12.64 1.78
N THR A 66 7.27 11.56 1.05
CA THR A 66 6.61 10.36 1.60
C THR A 66 7.43 9.75 2.73
N ILE A 67 8.74 9.57 2.53
CA ILE A 67 9.66 9.03 3.54
C ILE A 67 9.71 9.93 4.79
N SER A 68 9.88 11.23 4.62
CA SER A 68 9.88 12.19 5.73
C SER A 68 8.58 12.15 6.51
N ARG A 69 7.45 12.02 5.80
CA ARG A 69 6.14 11.93 6.42
C ARG A 69 5.96 10.63 7.20
N LEU A 70 6.44 9.49 6.66
CA LEU A 70 6.46 8.20 7.34
C LEU A 70 7.26 8.25 8.65
N MET A 71 8.40 8.94 8.66
CA MET A 71 9.20 9.17 9.87
C MET A 71 8.43 10.03 10.89
N GLN A 72 7.80 11.11 10.45
CA GLN A 72 7.03 11.99 11.33
C GLN A 72 5.81 11.32 11.97
N VAL A 73 5.10 10.45 11.23
CA VAL A 73 3.94 9.71 11.76
C VAL A 73 4.36 8.49 12.59
N GLY A 74 5.65 8.13 12.59
CA GLY A 74 6.21 7.02 13.36
C GLY A 74 5.90 5.66 12.74
N ILE A 75 6.38 5.42 11.51
CA ILE A 75 6.35 4.07 10.94
C ILE A 75 7.17 3.09 11.80
N GLU A 76 6.62 1.92 12.08
CA GLU A 76 7.31 0.88 12.87
C GLU A 76 7.57 -0.38 12.03
N GLY A 77 8.71 -1.00 12.28
CA GLY A 77 9.06 -2.27 11.65
C GLY A 77 9.52 -2.17 10.20
N ALA A 78 9.77 -0.96 9.71
CA ALA A 78 10.43 -0.74 8.43
C ALA A 78 11.62 0.21 8.55
N LYS A 79 12.62 0.00 7.69
CA LYS A 79 13.76 0.91 7.49
C LYS A 79 13.44 1.86 6.34
N THR A 80 13.60 3.15 6.56
CA THR A 80 13.34 4.20 5.56
C THR A 80 14.61 4.65 4.86
N ILE A 81 14.57 4.70 3.53
CA ILE A 81 15.71 5.04 2.67
C ILE A 81 15.26 6.13 1.71
N ALA A 82 15.90 7.28 1.74
CA ALA A 82 15.65 8.36 0.78
C ALA A 82 16.76 8.42 -0.27
N ILE A 83 16.38 8.47 -1.55
CA ILE A 83 17.33 8.61 -2.65
C ILE A 83 16.98 9.82 -3.51
N ASN A 84 17.98 10.63 -3.84
CA ASN A 84 17.77 11.80 -4.68
C ASN A 84 19.03 12.18 -5.46
N THR A 85 18.86 12.88 -6.58
CA THR A 85 19.95 13.54 -7.32
C THR A 85 20.13 14.99 -6.88
N ASP A 86 19.14 15.55 -6.18
CA ASP A 86 19.17 16.90 -5.60
C ASP A 86 19.67 16.81 -4.15
N ALA A 87 20.85 17.38 -3.90
CA ALA A 87 21.48 17.35 -2.59
C ALA A 87 20.77 18.26 -1.58
N GLN A 88 20.15 19.35 -2.03
CA GLN A 88 19.43 20.27 -1.16
C GLN A 88 18.16 19.59 -0.63
N ASP A 89 17.39 18.98 -1.52
CA ASP A 89 16.16 18.26 -1.14
C ASP A 89 16.48 17.08 -0.20
N LEU A 90 17.52 16.30 -0.51
CA LEU A 90 17.94 15.17 0.33
C LEU A 90 18.45 15.59 1.72
N LEU A 91 19.10 16.75 1.83
CA LEU A 91 19.60 17.26 3.11
C LEU A 91 18.46 17.43 4.12
N TYR A 92 17.33 17.99 3.69
CA TYR A 92 16.16 18.27 4.55
C TYR A 92 15.19 17.09 4.70
N THR A 93 15.34 16.04 3.90
CA THR A 93 14.54 14.81 4.02
C THR A 93 14.80 14.15 5.38
N ASP A 94 13.80 13.61 6.05
CA ASP A 94 13.99 12.81 7.29
C ASP A 94 13.87 11.32 6.96
N ALA A 95 14.93 10.55 7.21
CA ALA A 95 15.04 9.14 6.83
C ALA A 95 16.13 8.44 7.65
N ASP A 96 16.04 7.11 7.82
CA ASP A 96 17.09 6.33 8.48
C ASP A 96 18.38 6.30 7.64
N GLU A 97 18.25 6.23 6.31
CA GLU A 97 19.37 6.29 5.37
C GLU A 97 19.09 7.29 4.23
N LYS A 98 20.14 7.93 3.74
CA LYS A 98 20.08 8.90 2.64
C LYS A 98 21.16 8.61 1.61
N ILE A 99 20.78 8.54 0.33
CA ILE A 99 21.72 8.28 -0.76
C ILE A 99 21.59 9.40 -1.80
N LEU A 100 22.68 10.17 -1.96
CA LEU A 100 22.81 11.09 -3.08
C LEU A 100 23.28 10.30 -4.30
N ILE A 101 22.38 10.03 -5.23
CA ILE A 101 22.68 9.29 -6.45
C ILE A 101 23.19 10.22 -7.55
N GLY A 102 24.09 9.73 -8.41
CA GLY A 102 24.63 10.50 -9.53
C GLY A 102 25.52 11.66 -9.14
N LYS A 103 26.42 11.47 -8.16
CA LYS A 103 27.30 12.51 -7.63
C LYS A 103 28.17 13.12 -8.73
N GLU A 104 28.60 12.30 -9.69
CA GLU A 104 29.41 12.75 -10.83
C GLU A 104 28.55 13.30 -11.98
N ILE A 105 27.35 12.76 -12.18
CA ILE A 105 26.46 13.14 -13.29
C ILE A 105 25.73 14.47 -13.05
N THR A 106 25.21 14.69 -11.84
CA THR A 106 24.37 15.86 -11.53
C THR A 106 25.06 16.87 -10.64
N GLU A 107 26.20 16.51 -10.02
CA GLU A 107 26.90 17.33 -9.03
C GLU A 107 25.98 17.79 -7.89
N GLY A 108 24.91 17.03 -7.61
CA GLY A 108 23.91 17.35 -6.59
C GLY A 108 22.85 18.38 -7.00
N LEU A 109 22.79 18.79 -8.27
CA LEU A 109 21.84 19.81 -8.78
C LEU A 109 20.48 19.24 -9.19
N GLY A 110 20.29 17.93 -9.13
CA GLY A 110 19.07 17.25 -9.57
C GLY A 110 19.06 16.85 -11.05
N ALA A 111 18.05 16.06 -11.43
CA ALA A 111 17.91 15.49 -12.78
C ALA A 111 17.18 16.37 -13.80
N GLY A 112 16.78 17.60 -13.43
CA GLY A 112 16.17 18.57 -14.36
C GLY A 112 14.93 18.07 -15.12
N ALA A 113 14.05 17.31 -14.45
CA ALA A 113 12.88 16.66 -15.05
C ALA A 113 13.18 15.65 -16.19
N ASN A 114 14.43 15.23 -16.37
CA ASN A 114 14.82 14.25 -17.38
C ASN A 114 15.00 12.84 -16.76
N PRO A 115 14.11 11.87 -17.07
CA PRO A 115 14.21 10.52 -16.53
C PRO A 115 15.51 9.79 -16.86
N LYS A 116 16.12 10.08 -18.03
CA LYS A 116 17.38 9.44 -18.43
C LYS A 116 18.54 9.82 -17.51
N VAL A 117 18.54 11.06 -17.01
CA VAL A 117 19.54 11.53 -16.04
C VAL A 117 19.32 10.83 -14.70
N GLY A 118 18.08 10.72 -14.23
CA GLY A 118 17.75 9.98 -13.00
C GLY A 118 18.13 8.49 -13.09
N GLU A 119 17.92 7.87 -14.24
CA GLU A 119 18.30 6.48 -14.50
C GLU A 119 19.82 6.29 -14.52
N ALA A 120 20.55 7.17 -15.20
CA ALA A 120 22.01 7.12 -15.24
C ALA A 120 22.62 7.35 -13.84
N ALA A 121 22.09 8.31 -13.08
CA ALA A 121 22.47 8.58 -11.70
C ALA A 121 22.27 7.37 -10.78
N ALA A 122 21.13 6.68 -10.90
CA ALA A 122 20.88 5.47 -10.11
C ALA A 122 21.80 4.30 -10.51
N LYS A 123 22.16 4.19 -11.81
CA LYS A 123 23.11 3.19 -12.28
C LYS A 123 24.55 3.46 -11.81
N GLU A 124 24.96 4.72 -11.77
CA GLU A 124 26.25 5.14 -11.18
C GLU A 124 26.35 4.66 -9.72
N SER A 125 25.27 4.85 -8.94
CA SER A 125 25.22 4.51 -7.52
C SER A 125 24.68 3.11 -7.22
N LYS A 126 24.74 2.16 -8.18
CA LYS A 126 24.11 0.84 -8.05
C LYS A 126 24.67 0.00 -6.90
N ASP A 127 25.98 0.08 -6.65
CA ASP A 127 26.63 -0.68 -5.57
C ASP A 127 26.23 -0.15 -4.17
N GLU A 128 26.05 1.16 -4.05
CA GLU A 128 25.55 1.81 -2.82
C GLU A 128 24.09 1.41 -2.57
N LEU A 129 23.24 1.45 -3.61
CA LEU A 129 21.85 0.97 -3.54
C LEU A 129 21.77 -0.50 -3.12
N LYS A 130 22.60 -1.37 -3.71
CA LYS A 130 22.65 -2.79 -3.35
C LYS A 130 23.00 -2.98 -1.88
N THR A 131 24.01 -2.27 -1.39
CA THR A 131 24.47 -2.38 0.01
C THR A 131 23.37 -1.99 1.00
N VAL A 132 22.58 -0.97 0.66
CA VAL A 132 21.51 -0.48 1.55
C VAL A 132 20.25 -1.34 1.49
N ILE A 133 20.00 -2.01 0.36
CA ILE A 133 18.84 -2.92 0.18
C ILE A 133 19.14 -4.35 0.67
N ASP A 134 20.41 -4.71 0.85
CA ASP A 134 20.82 -6.04 1.29
C ASP A 134 20.12 -6.46 2.60
N GLY A 135 19.66 -7.71 2.62
CA GLY A 135 18.92 -8.29 3.74
C GLY A 135 17.43 -7.93 3.83
N ALA A 136 16.86 -7.18 2.88
CA ALA A 136 15.43 -6.92 2.83
C ALA A 136 14.63 -8.14 2.35
N ASP A 137 13.56 -8.51 3.06
CA ASP A 137 12.58 -9.49 2.59
C ASP A 137 11.54 -8.85 1.67
N LEU A 138 11.21 -7.59 1.95
CA LEU A 138 10.22 -6.77 1.23
C LEU A 138 10.77 -5.36 1.05
N VAL A 139 10.72 -4.87 -0.19
CA VAL A 139 11.10 -3.50 -0.54
C VAL A 139 9.89 -2.80 -1.14
N PHE A 140 9.45 -1.72 -0.48
CA PHE A 140 8.52 -0.75 -1.04
C PHE A 140 9.29 0.34 -1.77
N ILE A 141 8.92 0.62 -3.01
CA ILE A 141 9.49 1.72 -3.79
C ILE A 141 8.40 2.77 -3.98
N THR A 142 8.60 3.97 -3.44
CA THR A 142 7.63 5.07 -3.56
C THR A 142 8.20 6.25 -4.32
N CYS A 143 7.46 6.75 -5.30
CA CYS A 143 7.83 7.96 -6.02
C CYS A 143 6.63 8.60 -6.74
N GLY A 144 6.76 9.89 -7.02
CA GLY A 144 5.90 10.58 -7.99
C GLY A 144 6.50 10.46 -9.38
N LEU A 145 5.75 9.84 -10.30
CA LEU A 145 6.17 9.68 -11.69
C LEU A 145 6.00 10.99 -12.48
N GLY A 146 6.80 11.13 -13.52
CA GLY A 146 6.81 12.26 -14.44
C GLY A 146 7.95 13.25 -14.21
N GLY A 147 8.56 13.25 -13.03
CA GLY A 147 9.81 13.96 -12.76
C GLY A 147 11.04 13.29 -13.42
N GLY A 148 12.24 13.79 -13.13
CA GLY A 148 13.48 13.20 -13.63
C GLY A 148 13.98 12.09 -12.70
N THR A 149 14.18 12.41 -11.43
CA THR A 149 14.77 11.50 -10.45
C THR A 149 13.88 10.30 -10.16
N GLY A 150 12.64 10.51 -9.69
CA GLY A 150 11.73 9.41 -9.33
C GLY A 150 11.50 8.45 -10.49
N THR A 151 11.04 8.97 -11.63
CA THR A 151 10.79 8.21 -12.87
C THR A 151 12.00 7.42 -13.37
N GLY A 152 13.21 8.00 -13.28
CA GLY A 152 14.43 7.38 -13.78
C GLY A 152 15.05 6.36 -12.82
N SER A 153 15.04 6.67 -11.52
CA SER A 153 15.73 5.87 -10.51
C SER A 153 14.89 4.72 -9.96
N ALA A 154 13.56 4.88 -9.83
CA ALA A 154 12.69 3.85 -9.27
C ALA A 154 12.79 2.49 -10.00
N PRO A 155 12.83 2.42 -11.35
CA PRO A 155 13.07 1.15 -12.06
C PRO A 155 14.42 0.50 -11.72
N VAL A 156 15.48 1.31 -11.55
CA VAL A 156 16.81 0.80 -11.20
C VAL A 156 16.82 0.23 -9.78
N VAL A 157 16.14 0.88 -8.84
CA VAL A 157 15.95 0.37 -7.47
C VAL A 157 15.17 -0.96 -7.51
N ALA A 158 14.11 -1.05 -8.31
CA ALA A 158 13.34 -2.28 -8.47
C ALA A 158 14.20 -3.42 -9.01
N GLU A 159 15.03 -3.14 -10.02
CA GLU A 159 15.97 -4.11 -10.58
C GLU A 159 16.97 -4.63 -9.53
N VAL A 160 17.49 -3.74 -8.68
CA VAL A 160 18.42 -4.11 -7.59
C VAL A 160 17.69 -4.97 -6.55
N SER A 161 16.54 -4.53 -6.07
CA SER A 161 15.71 -5.24 -5.09
C SER A 161 15.38 -6.68 -5.54
N ARG A 162 14.94 -6.83 -6.79
CA ARG A 162 14.61 -8.15 -7.35
C ARG A 162 15.83 -9.08 -7.46
N LYS A 163 17.01 -8.53 -7.77
CA LYS A 163 18.27 -9.31 -7.80
C LYS A 163 18.70 -9.81 -6.42
N GLU A 164 18.33 -9.10 -5.36
CA GLU A 164 18.55 -9.53 -3.98
C GLU A 164 17.43 -10.47 -3.45
N ASN A 165 16.51 -10.91 -4.32
CA ASN A 165 15.38 -11.81 -4.01
C ASN A 165 14.36 -11.24 -3.01
N SER A 166 14.29 -9.93 -2.88
CA SER A 166 13.25 -9.26 -2.09
C SER A 166 11.92 -9.19 -2.86
N LEU A 167 10.81 -9.37 -2.16
CA LEU A 167 9.49 -9.05 -2.69
C LEU A 167 9.45 -7.55 -2.98
N THR A 168 9.27 -7.17 -4.25
CA THR A 168 9.42 -5.79 -4.71
C THR A 168 8.06 -5.22 -5.07
N VAL A 169 7.61 -4.22 -4.30
CA VAL A 169 6.33 -3.55 -4.50
C VAL A 169 6.59 -2.08 -4.79
N ALA A 170 6.09 -1.56 -5.91
CA ALA A 170 6.12 -0.12 -6.18
C ALA A 170 4.76 0.50 -5.88
N ILE A 171 4.77 1.66 -5.22
CA ILE A 171 3.58 2.49 -4.97
C ILE A 171 3.87 3.86 -5.53
N VAL A 172 3.23 4.21 -6.65
CA VAL A 172 3.59 5.39 -7.43
C VAL A 172 2.39 6.28 -7.70
N THR A 173 2.63 7.59 -7.79
CA THR A 173 1.60 8.54 -8.24
C THR A 173 1.80 8.94 -9.69
N LEU A 174 0.70 9.04 -10.45
CA LEU A 174 0.69 9.67 -11.76
C LEU A 174 0.40 11.17 -11.60
N PRO A 175 1.02 12.04 -12.42
CA PRO A 175 0.85 13.48 -12.30
C PRO A 175 -0.58 13.94 -12.65
N PHE A 176 -0.97 15.12 -12.17
CA PHE A 176 -2.20 15.77 -12.62
C PHE A 176 -2.09 16.16 -14.11
N HIS A 177 -3.22 16.19 -14.83
CA HIS A 177 -3.21 16.65 -16.24
C HIS A 177 -2.67 18.07 -16.39
N MET A 178 -2.93 18.94 -15.41
CA MET A 178 -2.46 20.33 -15.39
C MET A 178 -0.94 20.49 -15.29
N GLU A 179 -0.21 19.45 -14.87
CA GLU A 179 1.25 19.49 -14.82
C GLU A 179 1.92 19.37 -16.20
N GLY A 180 1.11 19.08 -17.24
CA GLY A 180 1.52 19.12 -18.64
C GLY A 180 1.79 17.75 -19.25
N SER A 181 1.59 17.67 -20.56
CA SER A 181 1.72 16.44 -21.35
C SER A 181 3.12 15.82 -21.29
N HIS A 182 4.17 16.64 -21.18
CA HIS A 182 5.54 16.16 -21.05
C HIS A 182 5.76 15.36 -19.76
N ARG A 183 5.23 15.85 -18.63
CA ARG A 183 5.33 15.15 -17.34
C ARG A 183 4.54 13.84 -17.38
N MET A 184 3.35 13.85 -17.99
CA MET A 184 2.56 12.64 -18.18
C MET A 184 3.30 11.61 -19.07
N ALA A 185 3.90 12.04 -20.19
CA ALA A 185 4.67 11.15 -21.06
C ALA A 185 5.87 10.50 -20.36
N ASN A 186 6.59 11.27 -19.53
CA ASN A 186 7.65 10.74 -18.69
C ASN A 186 7.10 9.71 -17.69
N ALA A 187 5.94 10.00 -17.08
CA ALA A 187 5.31 9.09 -16.13
C ALA A 187 4.96 7.75 -16.77
N ARG A 188 4.41 7.76 -18.00
CA ARG A 188 4.14 6.53 -18.77
C ARG A 188 5.38 5.65 -18.92
N MET A 189 6.48 6.25 -19.37
CA MET A 189 7.75 5.55 -19.58
C MET A 189 8.27 4.91 -18.28
N GLY A 190 8.17 5.64 -17.16
CA GLY A 190 8.56 5.10 -15.86
C GLY A 190 7.67 3.95 -15.40
N LEU A 191 6.36 4.07 -15.65
CA LEU A 191 5.37 3.07 -15.28
C LEU A 191 5.59 1.75 -16.03
N GLU A 192 5.75 1.81 -17.35
CA GLU A 192 6.01 0.64 -18.20
C GLU A 192 7.27 -0.11 -17.73
N LYS A 193 8.36 0.62 -17.45
CA LYS A 193 9.59 0.02 -16.92
C LYS A 193 9.40 -0.61 -15.54
N LEU A 194 8.63 0.03 -14.66
CA LEU A 194 8.37 -0.51 -13.32
C LEU A 194 7.54 -1.79 -13.40
N GLU A 195 6.51 -1.83 -14.25
CA GLU A 195 5.63 -3.00 -14.40
C GLU A 195 6.41 -4.28 -14.73
N GLU A 196 7.46 -4.19 -15.54
CA GLU A 196 8.33 -5.34 -15.87
C GLU A 196 9.27 -5.77 -14.72
N LEU A 197 9.55 -4.85 -13.78
CA LEU A 197 10.61 -4.99 -12.78
C LEU A 197 10.10 -5.26 -11.36
N VAL A 198 8.82 -5.02 -11.07
CA VAL A 198 8.22 -5.22 -9.75
C VAL A 198 7.27 -6.42 -9.74
N ASP A 199 7.03 -6.98 -8.55
CA ASP A 199 6.07 -8.08 -8.37
C ASP A 199 4.62 -7.55 -8.28
N THR A 200 4.46 -6.35 -7.71
CA THR A 200 3.19 -5.61 -7.68
C THR A 200 3.44 -4.12 -7.87
N LEU A 201 2.64 -3.49 -8.74
CA LEU A 201 2.66 -2.05 -9.02
C LEU A 201 1.33 -1.42 -8.61
N ILE A 202 1.35 -0.68 -7.50
CA ILE A 202 0.20 0.11 -7.03
C ILE A 202 0.28 1.49 -7.66
N VAL A 203 -0.76 1.86 -8.41
CA VAL A 203 -0.81 3.15 -9.12
C VAL A 203 -1.89 4.04 -8.51
N ILE A 204 -1.50 5.25 -8.13
CA ILE A 204 -2.40 6.29 -7.59
C ILE A 204 -2.49 7.42 -8.63
N PRO A 205 -3.59 7.49 -9.40
CA PRO A 205 -3.77 8.58 -10.35
C PRO A 205 -4.14 9.89 -9.61
N ASN A 206 -3.24 10.89 -9.61
CA ASN A 206 -3.53 12.15 -8.92
C ASN A 206 -4.79 12.84 -9.46
N GLU A 207 -5.13 12.63 -10.73
CA GLU A 207 -6.36 13.17 -11.32
C GLU A 207 -7.62 12.74 -10.55
N LYS A 208 -7.65 11.50 -10.03
CA LYS A 208 -8.78 10.98 -9.24
C LYS A 208 -8.91 11.64 -7.87
N LEU A 209 -7.87 12.31 -7.39
CA LEU A 209 -7.93 13.08 -6.15
C LEU A 209 -8.83 14.31 -6.28
N ILE A 210 -8.99 14.84 -7.49
CA ILE A 210 -9.90 15.97 -7.75
C ILE A 210 -11.36 15.53 -7.54
N GLU A 211 -11.71 14.29 -7.90
CA GLU A 211 -13.05 13.76 -7.66
C GLU A 211 -13.34 13.58 -6.16
N ILE A 212 -12.30 13.28 -5.37
CA ILE A 212 -12.39 13.13 -3.91
C ILE A 212 -12.47 14.51 -3.24
N VAL A 213 -11.73 15.50 -3.75
CA VAL A 213 -11.62 16.84 -3.14
C VAL A 213 -11.65 17.95 -4.20
N PRO A 214 -12.83 18.33 -4.72
CA PRO A 214 -12.94 19.20 -5.91
C PRO A 214 -12.53 20.67 -5.71
N ASP A 215 -12.53 21.17 -4.47
CA ASP A 215 -12.38 22.62 -4.17
C ASP A 215 -11.09 22.98 -3.40
N VAL A 216 -10.06 22.14 -3.46
CA VAL A 216 -8.80 22.41 -2.75
C VAL A 216 -7.72 23.02 -3.62
N SER A 217 -6.80 23.75 -2.99
CA SER A 217 -5.61 24.25 -3.67
C SER A 217 -4.75 23.09 -4.19
N ILE A 218 -3.99 23.32 -5.26
CA ILE A 218 -3.06 22.33 -5.84
C ILE A 218 -2.08 21.81 -4.77
N ASN A 219 -1.55 22.70 -3.92
CA ASN A 219 -0.67 22.31 -2.82
C ASN A 219 -1.35 21.38 -1.81
N THR A 220 -2.64 21.62 -1.55
CA THR A 220 -3.43 20.73 -0.69
C THR A 220 -3.69 19.39 -1.40
N ALA A 221 -3.96 19.38 -2.70
CA ALA A 221 -4.16 18.17 -3.48
C ALA A 221 -2.90 17.27 -3.49
N PHE A 222 -1.69 17.85 -3.63
CA PHE A 222 -0.44 17.11 -3.47
C PHE A 222 -0.29 16.51 -2.06
N LYS A 223 -0.64 17.27 -1.02
CA LYS A 223 -0.63 16.72 0.36
C LYS A 223 -1.61 15.56 0.54
N VAL A 224 -2.77 15.61 -0.12
CA VAL A 224 -3.72 14.50 -0.11
C VAL A 224 -3.13 13.27 -0.82
N ALA A 225 -2.46 13.46 -1.96
CA ALA A 225 -1.74 12.39 -2.65
C ALA A 225 -0.67 11.74 -1.76
N ASP A 226 0.14 12.57 -1.09
CA ASP A 226 1.18 12.13 -0.16
C ASP A 226 0.57 11.36 1.03
N GLU A 227 -0.55 11.84 1.61
CA GLU A 227 -1.25 11.14 2.69
C GLU A 227 -1.79 9.78 2.24
N ILE A 228 -2.28 9.66 1.00
CA ILE A 228 -2.71 8.37 0.44
C ILE A 228 -1.53 7.41 0.32
N LEU A 229 -0.39 7.87 -0.20
CA LEU A 229 0.85 7.09 -0.28
C LEU A 229 1.31 6.61 1.10
N VAL A 230 1.35 7.52 2.07
CA VAL A 230 1.75 7.22 3.46
C VAL A 230 0.81 6.18 4.05
N ASN A 231 -0.50 6.35 3.92
CA ASN A 231 -1.49 5.41 4.44
C ASN A 231 -1.39 4.02 3.80
N ALA A 232 -1.15 3.96 2.48
CA ALA A 232 -0.95 2.68 1.78
C ALA A 232 0.32 1.97 2.26
N VAL A 233 1.47 2.65 2.25
CA VAL A 233 2.76 2.07 2.68
C VAL A 233 2.70 1.66 4.16
N LYS A 234 2.23 2.56 5.03
CA LYS A 234 2.10 2.30 6.48
C LYS A 234 1.14 1.17 6.76
N GLY A 235 -0.02 1.17 6.10
CA GLY A 235 -1.05 0.16 6.28
C GLY A 235 -0.55 -1.26 5.96
N ILE A 236 0.16 -1.43 4.84
CA ILE A 236 0.71 -2.75 4.47
C ILE A 236 1.87 -3.14 5.39
N THR A 237 2.76 -2.18 5.69
CA THR A 237 3.94 -2.43 6.53
C THR A 237 3.51 -2.87 7.93
N GLU A 238 2.65 -2.11 8.59
CA GLU A 238 2.20 -2.39 9.96
C GLU A 238 1.39 -3.69 10.04
N LEU A 239 0.65 -4.05 8.99
CA LEU A 239 -0.07 -5.31 8.91
C LEU A 239 0.85 -6.54 9.00
N ILE A 240 2.10 -6.41 8.57
CA ILE A 240 3.12 -7.46 8.60
C ILE A 240 3.95 -7.38 9.88
N THR A 241 4.27 -6.17 10.33
CA THR A 241 5.31 -5.95 11.35
C THR A 241 4.74 -5.76 12.75
N LYS A 242 3.49 -5.28 12.88
CA LYS A 242 2.82 -5.04 14.17
C LYS A 242 1.91 -6.20 14.58
N PRO A 243 1.84 -6.51 15.88
CA PRO A 243 0.80 -7.39 16.41
C PRO A 243 -0.58 -6.71 16.33
N GLY A 244 -1.41 -7.13 15.39
CA GLY A 244 -2.85 -6.90 15.33
C GLY A 244 -3.69 -7.94 16.08
N LEU A 245 -5.02 -7.78 16.04
CA LEU A 245 -5.99 -8.78 16.48
C LEU A 245 -5.91 -10.03 15.62
N ILE A 246 -5.69 -9.83 14.32
CA ILE A 246 -5.49 -10.89 13.33
C ILE A 246 -4.24 -10.51 12.58
N ASN A 247 -3.15 -11.19 12.94
CA ASN A 247 -1.85 -11.03 12.30
C ASN A 247 -1.84 -11.80 10.99
N LEU A 248 -1.27 -11.17 9.98
CA LEU A 248 -0.90 -11.83 8.75
C LEU A 248 0.58 -12.19 8.80
N ASP A 249 0.94 -13.32 8.20
CA ASP A 249 2.34 -13.66 8.02
C ASP A 249 2.88 -13.07 6.71
N PHE A 250 4.20 -13.03 6.59
CA PHE A 250 4.82 -12.54 5.37
C PHE A 250 4.56 -13.44 4.15
N ALA A 251 4.33 -14.74 4.36
CA ALA A 251 4.09 -15.68 3.27
C ALA A 251 2.72 -15.43 2.62
N ASP A 252 1.73 -15.06 3.41
CA ASP A 252 0.40 -14.63 3.00
C ASP A 252 0.52 -13.40 2.10
N VAL A 253 1.17 -12.33 2.55
CA VAL A 253 1.37 -11.12 1.74
C VAL A 253 2.16 -11.43 0.47
N LYS A 254 3.25 -12.20 0.56
CA LYS A 254 4.05 -12.62 -0.59
C LYS A 254 3.23 -13.41 -1.61
N ALA A 255 2.25 -14.19 -1.17
CA ALA A 255 1.43 -14.99 -2.06
C ALA A 255 0.32 -14.20 -2.77
N ILE A 256 0.02 -12.96 -2.36
CA ILE A 256 -0.84 -12.02 -3.11
C ILE A 256 0.00 -11.08 -3.96
N MET A 257 1.03 -10.49 -3.35
CA MET A 257 1.81 -9.41 -3.99
C MET A 257 3.00 -9.93 -4.82
N GLY A 258 3.35 -11.21 -4.73
CA GLY A 258 4.47 -11.80 -5.47
C GLY A 258 4.23 -11.95 -6.98
N ASN A 259 2.97 -11.88 -7.42
CA ASN A 259 2.59 -11.82 -8.84
C ASN A 259 1.31 -10.97 -8.98
N GLY A 260 1.23 -9.87 -8.22
CA GLY A 260 0.03 -9.04 -8.16
C GLY A 260 -0.20 -8.24 -9.44
N GLY A 261 0.85 -8.04 -10.24
CA GLY A 261 0.81 -7.22 -11.44
C GLY A 261 0.43 -5.79 -11.07
N VAL A 262 -0.41 -5.15 -11.88
CA VAL A 262 -0.97 -3.85 -11.51
C VAL A 262 -2.05 -4.03 -10.44
N ALA A 263 -1.99 -3.17 -9.43
CA ALA A 263 -2.87 -3.17 -8.28
C ALA A 263 -3.41 -1.76 -8.01
N MET A 264 -4.53 -1.71 -7.31
CA MET A 264 -5.22 -0.47 -6.94
C MET A 264 -5.50 -0.42 -5.45
N VAL A 265 -5.64 0.80 -4.94
CA VAL A 265 -5.92 1.07 -3.53
C VAL A 265 -7.29 1.72 -3.41
N GLY A 266 -8.13 1.15 -2.55
CA GLY A 266 -9.35 1.78 -2.05
C GLY A 266 -9.22 2.07 -0.58
N MET A 267 -9.75 3.21 -0.14
CA MET A 267 -9.77 3.59 1.27
C MET A 267 -11.12 4.13 1.68
N GLY A 268 -11.53 3.79 2.89
CA GLY A 268 -12.77 4.29 3.47
C GLY A 268 -12.69 4.34 4.98
N GLU A 269 -13.38 5.31 5.57
CA GLU A 269 -13.48 5.44 7.02
C GLU A 269 -14.89 5.88 7.43
N SER A 270 -15.32 5.43 8.60
CA SER A 270 -16.58 5.83 9.20
C SER A 270 -16.52 5.70 10.72
N ASP A 271 -17.24 6.57 11.40
CA ASP A 271 -17.43 6.67 12.85
C ASP A 271 -18.92 6.57 13.24
N THR A 272 -19.79 6.13 12.33
CA THR A 272 -21.24 6.00 12.55
C THR A 272 -21.61 4.67 13.23
N GLU A 273 -22.89 4.49 13.57
CA GLU A 273 -23.40 3.21 14.10
C GLU A 273 -23.20 2.03 13.11
N ASN A 274 -23.17 2.31 11.80
CA ASN A 274 -22.93 1.33 10.74
C ASN A 274 -21.52 1.48 10.14
N ARG A 275 -20.56 1.92 10.95
CA ARG A 275 -19.18 2.22 10.53
C ARG A 275 -18.50 1.12 9.73
N GLY A 276 -18.73 -0.16 10.07
CA GLY A 276 -18.17 -1.29 9.32
C GLY A 276 -18.62 -1.30 7.86
N TYR A 277 -19.94 -1.33 7.64
CA TYR A 277 -20.56 -1.27 6.31
C TYR A 277 -20.20 0.02 5.54
N GLU A 278 -20.27 1.17 6.19
CA GLU A 278 -19.97 2.44 5.52
C GLU A 278 -18.49 2.57 5.13
N ALA A 279 -17.57 2.14 5.98
CA ALA A 279 -16.14 2.19 5.68
C ALA A 279 -15.79 1.29 4.48
N VAL A 280 -16.34 0.07 4.42
CA VAL A 280 -16.10 -0.81 3.27
C VAL A 280 -16.78 -0.29 2.01
N HIS A 281 -18.00 0.25 2.11
CA HIS A 281 -18.69 0.85 0.96
C HIS A 281 -17.88 2.02 0.40
N LYS A 282 -17.41 2.94 1.25
CA LYS A 282 -16.54 4.05 0.85
C LYS A 282 -15.24 3.57 0.22
N ALA A 283 -14.65 2.48 0.73
CA ALA A 283 -13.44 1.89 0.17
C ALA A 283 -13.66 1.32 -1.23
N LEU A 284 -14.79 0.63 -1.46
CA LEU A 284 -15.15 0.01 -2.74
C LEU A 284 -15.58 1.01 -3.79
N THR A 285 -16.27 2.09 -3.40
CA THR A 285 -16.67 3.18 -4.29
C THR A 285 -15.65 4.32 -4.35
N ASN A 286 -14.42 4.09 -3.87
CA ASN A 286 -13.40 5.12 -3.85
C ASN A 286 -12.93 5.42 -5.30
N PRO A 287 -12.81 6.69 -5.73
CA PRO A 287 -12.31 7.04 -7.05
C PRO A 287 -10.91 6.50 -7.40
N LEU A 288 -10.12 6.08 -6.41
CA LEU A 288 -8.84 5.40 -6.63
C LEU A 288 -8.98 3.93 -7.07
N LEU A 289 -10.15 3.33 -6.89
CA LEU A 289 -10.57 2.05 -7.47
C LEU A 289 -11.43 2.30 -8.72
N ASP A 290 -10.88 3.00 -9.71
CA ASP A 290 -11.60 3.41 -10.94
C ASP A 290 -11.86 2.28 -11.94
N MET A 291 -11.99 1.03 -11.47
CA MET A 291 -12.13 -0.14 -12.31
C MET A 291 -13.08 -1.17 -11.71
N ASP A 292 -13.65 -1.97 -12.62
CA ASP A 292 -14.36 -3.18 -12.24
C ASP A 292 -13.42 -4.19 -11.57
N ILE A 293 -13.68 -4.46 -10.29
CA ILE A 293 -12.91 -5.39 -9.47
C ILE A 293 -13.45 -6.83 -9.53
N GLU A 294 -14.57 -7.09 -10.25
CA GLU A 294 -15.14 -8.44 -10.41
C GLU A 294 -14.14 -9.43 -11.01
N GLY A 295 -13.25 -8.95 -11.87
CA GLY A 295 -12.21 -9.77 -12.50
C GLY A 295 -10.94 -9.95 -11.68
N ALA A 296 -10.83 -9.33 -10.50
CA ALA A 296 -9.61 -9.34 -9.71
C ALA A 296 -9.36 -10.70 -9.06
N THR A 297 -8.10 -11.14 -9.09
CA THR A 297 -7.69 -12.47 -8.62
C THR A 297 -7.14 -12.48 -7.20
N GLY A 298 -6.92 -11.30 -6.61
CA GLY A 298 -6.47 -11.20 -5.24
C GLY A 298 -6.85 -9.88 -4.57
N ALA A 299 -6.97 -9.92 -3.24
CA ALA A 299 -7.16 -8.73 -2.43
C ALA A 299 -6.48 -8.84 -1.06
N LEU A 300 -5.96 -7.70 -0.60
CA LEU A 300 -5.47 -7.50 0.76
C LEU A 300 -6.36 -6.46 1.44
N ILE A 301 -6.96 -6.85 2.57
CA ILE A 301 -7.87 -6.01 3.34
C ILE A 301 -7.26 -5.73 4.71
N ASN A 302 -6.98 -4.48 5.01
CA ASN A 302 -6.54 -4.06 6.34
C ASN A 302 -7.67 -3.27 7.02
N VAL A 303 -8.17 -3.82 8.13
CA VAL A 303 -9.19 -3.17 8.96
C VAL A 303 -8.52 -2.61 10.21
N THR A 304 -8.56 -1.29 10.37
CA THR A 304 -8.01 -0.62 11.56
C THR A 304 -9.15 0.05 12.33
N GLY A 305 -9.22 -0.15 13.63
CA GLY A 305 -10.26 0.49 14.45
C GLY A 305 -9.79 0.77 15.87
N GLY A 306 -10.68 1.37 16.67
CA GLY A 306 -10.50 1.56 18.10
C GLY A 306 -10.53 0.26 18.90
N ALA A 307 -10.37 0.37 20.22
CA ALA A 307 -10.37 -0.77 21.13
C ALA A 307 -11.70 -1.56 21.17
N ASP A 308 -12.75 -0.98 20.61
CA ASP A 308 -14.10 -1.49 20.52
C ASP A 308 -14.40 -2.17 19.17
N LEU A 309 -13.44 -2.23 18.25
CA LEU A 309 -13.57 -2.96 16.97
C LEU A 309 -13.98 -4.42 17.22
N THR A 310 -15.10 -4.81 16.63
CA THR A 310 -15.66 -6.14 16.81
C THR A 310 -15.34 -7.07 15.65
N LEU A 311 -15.31 -8.38 15.92
CA LEU A 311 -15.18 -9.40 14.89
C LEU A 311 -16.36 -9.37 13.89
N LYS A 312 -17.54 -8.92 14.34
CA LYS A 312 -18.73 -8.82 13.48
C LYS A 312 -18.50 -7.77 12.39
N GLU A 313 -18.02 -6.59 12.75
CA GLU A 313 -17.69 -5.51 11.81
C GLU A 313 -16.59 -5.94 10.84
N ALA A 314 -15.51 -6.55 11.36
CA ALA A 314 -14.43 -7.04 10.50
C ALA A 314 -14.92 -8.10 9.50
N LYS A 315 -15.78 -9.04 9.94
CA LYS A 315 -16.37 -10.06 9.07
C LYS A 315 -17.27 -9.45 8.00
N GLU A 316 -18.07 -8.45 8.35
CA GLU A 316 -18.93 -7.74 7.40
C GLU A 316 -18.10 -7.11 6.28
N ILE A 317 -17.05 -6.37 6.65
CA ILE A 317 -16.11 -5.74 5.70
C ILE A 317 -15.52 -6.79 4.74
N VAL A 318 -14.96 -7.88 5.27
CA VAL A 318 -14.33 -8.92 4.45
C VAL A 318 -15.34 -9.59 3.52
N THR A 319 -16.55 -9.84 3.99
CA THR A 319 -17.61 -10.48 3.19
C THR A 319 -18.05 -9.57 2.05
N SER A 320 -18.23 -8.27 2.31
CA SER A 320 -18.59 -7.27 1.30
C SER A 320 -17.56 -7.19 0.19
N VAL A 321 -16.26 -7.12 0.52
CA VAL A 321 -15.20 -7.11 -0.48
C VAL A 321 -15.17 -8.42 -1.26
N THR A 322 -15.16 -9.56 -0.58
CA THR A 322 -15.05 -10.89 -1.23
C THR A 322 -16.18 -11.12 -2.23
N SER A 323 -17.38 -10.59 -1.95
CA SER A 323 -18.55 -10.73 -2.85
C SER A 323 -18.43 -9.97 -4.17
N GLN A 324 -17.50 -9.01 -4.27
CA GLN A 324 -17.24 -8.23 -5.49
C GLN A 324 -16.02 -8.69 -6.27
N LEU A 325 -15.31 -9.72 -5.81
CA LEU A 325 -14.14 -10.27 -6.48
C LEU A 325 -14.49 -11.55 -7.25
N ALA A 326 -13.53 -12.08 -8.01
CA ALA A 326 -13.69 -13.36 -8.67
C ALA A 326 -13.96 -14.48 -7.64
N PRO A 327 -14.76 -15.52 -7.97
CA PRO A 327 -15.09 -16.60 -7.02
C PRO A 327 -13.87 -17.38 -6.49
N ASP A 328 -12.80 -17.43 -7.26
CA ASP A 328 -11.51 -18.05 -6.90
C ASP A 328 -10.45 -17.04 -6.46
N ALA A 329 -10.84 -15.78 -6.25
CA ALA A 329 -9.93 -14.74 -5.79
C ALA A 329 -9.36 -15.08 -4.42
N LYS A 330 -8.05 -14.89 -4.29
CA LYS A 330 -7.37 -15.08 -3.01
C LYS A 330 -7.53 -13.82 -2.16
N VAL A 331 -8.23 -13.94 -1.03
CA VAL A 331 -8.45 -12.82 -0.11
C VAL A 331 -7.65 -13.02 1.17
N ILE A 332 -6.87 -12.00 1.51
CA ILE A 332 -6.09 -11.94 2.73
C ILE A 332 -6.56 -10.72 3.51
N TRP A 333 -6.73 -10.87 4.82
CA TRP A 333 -7.21 -9.77 5.64
C TRP A 333 -6.60 -9.81 7.03
N GLY A 334 -6.37 -8.62 7.59
CA GLY A 334 -5.95 -8.47 8.97
C GLY A 334 -6.69 -7.34 9.65
N ALA A 335 -6.59 -7.34 10.97
CA ALA A 335 -7.28 -6.37 11.82
C ALA A 335 -6.33 -5.81 12.88
N MET A 336 -6.28 -4.49 13.00
CA MET A 336 -5.40 -3.76 13.92
C MET A 336 -6.18 -2.81 14.83
N ILE A 337 -5.65 -2.61 16.04
CA ILE A 337 -6.26 -1.73 17.05
C ILE A 337 -5.37 -0.52 17.25
N HIS A 338 -5.87 0.64 16.83
CA HIS A 338 -5.23 1.93 17.01
C HIS A 338 -6.10 2.75 17.96
N ARG A 339 -5.62 2.95 19.18
CA ARG A 339 -6.43 3.60 20.23
C ARG A 339 -6.74 5.06 19.90
N GLU A 340 -5.88 5.70 19.12
CA GLU A 340 -6.08 7.05 18.62
C GLU A 340 -7.30 7.20 17.69
N LEU A 341 -7.84 6.10 17.13
CA LEU A 341 -9.02 6.16 16.26
C LEU A 341 -10.34 6.33 17.01
N GLY A 342 -10.38 6.15 18.33
CA GLY A 342 -11.64 6.25 19.08
C GLY A 342 -12.70 5.32 18.50
N ASP A 343 -13.84 5.89 18.07
CA ASP A 343 -14.96 5.13 17.51
C ASP A 343 -14.86 4.92 15.98
N MET A 344 -13.77 5.35 15.35
CA MET A 344 -13.59 5.26 13.90
C MET A 344 -13.08 3.88 13.46
N ILE A 345 -13.64 3.37 12.36
CA ILE A 345 -13.08 2.25 11.60
C ILE A 345 -12.54 2.80 10.27
N ARG A 346 -11.33 2.36 9.92
CA ARG A 346 -10.68 2.58 8.63
C ARG A 346 -10.45 1.26 7.91
N VAL A 347 -10.78 1.23 6.63
CA VAL A 347 -10.54 0.10 5.72
C VAL A 347 -9.57 0.56 4.65
N LEU A 348 -8.45 -0.16 4.52
CA LEU A 348 -7.55 -0.08 3.39
C LEU A 348 -7.72 -1.37 2.58
N LEU A 349 -8.09 -1.23 1.32
CA LEU A 349 -8.30 -2.30 0.36
C LEU A 349 -7.24 -2.19 -0.73
N ILE A 350 -6.53 -3.29 -1.01
CA ILE A 350 -5.62 -3.40 -2.15
C ILE A 350 -6.12 -4.53 -3.02
N VAL A 351 -6.40 -4.24 -4.27
CA VAL A 351 -6.91 -5.21 -5.24
C VAL A 351 -5.82 -5.50 -6.27
N THR A 352 -5.51 -6.77 -6.48
CA THR A 352 -4.44 -7.24 -7.38
C THR A 352 -4.99 -8.09 -8.52
N GLY A 353 -4.26 -8.16 -9.63
CA GLY A 353 -4.64 -8.98 -10.77
C GLY A 353 -5.92 -8.51 -11.46
N VAL A 354 -6.10 -7.18 -11.52
CA VAL A 354 -7.19 -6.53 -12.28
C VAL A 354 -6.93 -6.69 -13.78
N LYS A 355 -7.87 -7.31 -14.50
CA LYS A 355 -7.80 -7.45 -15.96
C LYS A 355 -8.30 -6.14 -16.59
N ASN A 356 -7.64 -5.68 -17.65
CA ASN A 356 -7.93 -4.44 -18.37
C ASN A 356 -7.51 -3.14 -17.68
N TYR A 357 -6.40 -3.12 -16.94
CA TYR A 357 -5.75 -1.84 -16.62
C TYR A 357 -5.21 -1.22 -17.92
N THR A 358 -6.11 -0.60 -18.67
CA THR A 358 -5.72 0.47 -19.57
C THR A 358 -5.39 1.57 -18.61
N VAL A 359 -4.11 1.74 -18.29
CA VAL A 359 -3.61 2.83 -17.46
C VAL A 359 -4.44 4.05 -17.84
N GLY A 360 -5.09 4.71 -16.86
CA GLY A 360 -6.02 5.83 -17.02
C GLY A 360 -5.38 7.09 -17.62
N ILE A 361 -4.52 6.87 -18.59
CA ILE A 361 -3.75 7.82 -19.32
C ILE A 361 -4.37 7.84 -20.73
N PRO A 362 -5.00 8.94 -21.14
CA PRO A 362 -5.61 9.06 -22.46
C PRO A 362 -4.54 8.80 -23.53
N PRO A 363 -4.80 7.94 -24.54
CA PRO A 363 -3.81 7.52 -25.53
C PRO A 363 -3.04 8.71 -26.05
N ALA A 364 -1.72 8.54 -26.24
CA ALA A 364 -0.90 9.57 -26.86
C ALA A 364 -1.60 10.02 -28.13
N SER A 365 -1.80 11.32 -28.31
CA SER A 365 -2.52 11.88 -29.46
C SER A 365 -1.95 11.29 -30.76
N GLY A 366 -2.64 10.30 -31.35
CA GLY A 366 -2.19 9.56 -32.52
C GLY A 366 -2.28 8.03 -32.45
N GLU A 367 -2.40 7.42 -31.27
CA GLU A 367 -2.59 5.96 -31.17
C GLU A 367 -4.07 5.60 -31.11
N LYS A 368 -4.53 4.85 -32.13
CA LYS A 368 -5.86 4.26 -32.15
C LYS A 368 -5.93 3.18 -31.07
N VAL A 369 -6.78 3.39 -30.07
CA VAL A 369 -7.27 2.30 -29.22
C VAL A 369 -7.93 1.26 -30.15
N PRO A 370 -7.64 -0.04 -30.03
CA PRO A 370 -8.41 -1.05 -30.73
C PRO A 370 -9.86 -0.94 -30.25
N GLU A 371 -10.76 -0.46 -31.11
CA GLU A 371 -12.17 -0.38 -30.76
C GLU A 371 -12.68 -1.81 -30.50
N LEU A 372 -13.26 -2.02 -29.31
CA LEU A 372 -14.00 -3.20 -28.86
C LEU A 372 -15.27 -3.49 -29.69
N LYS A 373 -15.32 -3.07 -30.97
CA LYS A 373 -16.48 -3.23 -31.85
C LYS A 373 -16.60 -4.62 -32.47
N ASP A 374 -15.50 -5.35 -32.64
CA ASP A 374 -15.53 -6.64 -33.35
C ASP A 374 -16.16 -7.80 -32.56
N GLY A 375 -16.31 -7.67 -31.23
CA GLY A 375 -16.87 -8.72 -30.37
C GLY A 375 -18.40 -8.68 -30.24
N ILE A 376 -18.96 -7.47 -30.16
CA ILE A 376 -20.38 -7.28 -29.84
C ILE A 376 -21.27 -7.42 -31.08
N GLU A 377 -20.78 -7.01 -32.26
CA GLU A 377 -21.51 -7.16 -33.53
C GLU A 377 -21.74 -8.64 -33.90
N LYS A 378 -20.77 -9.50 -33.58
CA LYS A 378 -20.82 -10.94 -33.90
C LYS A 378 -21.77 -11.73 -33.00
N ASP A 379 -21.91 -11.32 -31.74
CA ASP A 379 -22.75 -12.01 -30.76
C ASP A 379 -24.21 -11.51 -30.76
N LEU A 380 -24.46 -10.27 -31.18
CA LEU A 380 -25.81 -9.68 -31.16
C LEU A 380 -26.44 -9.44 -32.54
N GLY A 381 -25.68 -9.52 -33.64
CA GLY A 381 -26.25 -9.48 -34.99
C GLY A 381 -26.97 -8.17 -35.35
N ILE A 382 -26.54 -7.03 -34.80
CA ILE A 382 -27.10 -5.71 -35.08
C ILE A 382 -26.01 -4.82 -35.68
N GLU A 383 -26.19 -4.41 -36.94
CA GLU A 383 -25.40 -3.33 -37.56
C GLU A 383 -25.96 -1.97 -37.12
N PHE A 384 -25.13 -1.13 -36.50
CA PHE A 384 -25.48 0.27 -36.25
C PHE A 384 -24.90 1.15 -37.37
N ILE A 385 -25.78 1.94 -38.02
CA ILE A 385 -25.44 2.91 -39.08
C ILE A 385 -24.72 4.14 -38.51
#